data_AF-A0A813HM71-F1
#
_entry.id   AF-A0A813HM71-F1
#
_cell.length_a   1.000
_cell.length_b   1.000
_cell.length_c   1.000
_cell.angle_alpha   90.00
_cell.angle_beta   90.00
_cell.angle_gamma   90.00
#
_symmetry.space_group_name_H-M   'P 1'
#
loop_
_entity.id
_entity.type
_entity.pdbx_description
1 polymer ?
#
loop_
_entity_poly.entity_id
_entity_poly.type
_entity_poly.pdbx_seq_one_letter_code
_entity_poly.pdbx_strand_id
1 'polypeptide(L)'
;AGVVPSIDPKDVVKKGRLRPGHIISVDFKLQRVFHDEEIKEQLASAQPYGQWIKENSFTLENIRQYAQRPARTFAWNPLRHGLSVESNNNKESSWEVKNGGAPRKGDPSDQGLRAFGYTLEALEMLLLPMAKQ
;
A
#
# COMPACT_ATOMS: atom_id res chain seq x y z
N ALA A 1 -12.95 44.00 -14.97
CA ALA A 1 -13.72 43.87 -13.71
C ALA A 1 -13.44 42.50 -13.11
N GLY A 2 -13.17 42.42 -11.80
CA GLY A 2 -13.09 41.15 -11.07
C GLY A 2 -14.47 40.64 -10.70
N VAL A 3 -14.55 39.43 -10.13
CA VAL A 3 -15.82 38.80 -9.71
C VAL A 3 -16.46 39.54 -8.53
N VAL A 4 -15.65 40.16 -7.67
CA VAL A 4 -16.13 40.98 -6.55
C VAL A 4 -15.91 42.47 -6.87
N PRO A 5 -16.97 43.28 -6.94
CA PRO A 5 -16.91 44.64 -7.50
C PRO A 5 -16.37 45.72 -6.55
N SER A 6 -16.20 45.44 -5.26
CA SER A 6 -16.04 46.49 -4.23
C SER A 6 -14.93 46.20 -3.21
N ILE A 7 -13.70 46.00 -3.70
CA ILE A 7 -12.49 45.88 -2.85
C ILE A 7 -11.52 47.02 -3.20
N ASP A 8 -11.16 47.86 -2.22
CA ASP A 8 -10.13 48.88 -2.39
C ASP A 8 -8.75 48.19 -2.56
N PRO A 9 -7.96 48.54 -3.59
CA PRO A 9 -6.61 48.01 -3.75
C PRO A 9 -5.70 48.14 -2.51
N LYS A 10 -5.93 49.14 -1.65
CA LYS A 10 -5.17 49.35 -0.41
C LYS A 10 -5.41 48.26 0.63
N ASP A 11 -6.57 47.61 0.61
CA ASP A 11 -6.93 46.54 1.54
C ASP A 11 -6.38 45.17 1.09
N VAL A 12 -5.80 45.08 -0.12
CA VAL A 12 -5.32 43.80 -0.67
C VAL A 12 -3.88 43.53 -0.28
N VAL A 13 -3.68 42.65 0.70
CA VAL A 13 -2.36 42.22 1.16
C VAL A 13 -1.61 41.38 0.10
N LYS A 14 -2.31 40.48 -0.61
CA LYS A 14 -1.69 39.58 -1.60
C LYS A 14 -2.68 39.19 -2.70
N LYS A 15 -2.20 39.12 -3.95
CA LYS A 15 -2.95 38.62 -5.11
C LYS A 15 -2.19 37.46 -5.75
N GLY A 16 -2.92 36.42 -6.16
CA GLY A 16 -2.33 35.24 -6.79
C GLY A 16 -3.39 34.30 -7.35
N ARG A 17 -2.92 33.19 -7.93
CA ARG A 17 -3.77 32.10 -8.44
C ARG A 17 -3.21 30.76 -7.98
N LEU A 18 -4.08 29.77 -7.83
CA LEU A 18 -3.65 28.41 -7.63
C LEU A 18 -3.00 27.88 -8.92
N ARG A 19 -1.87 27.18 -8.74
CA ARG A 19 -1.19 26.41 -9.77
C ARG A 19 -1.66 24.95 -9.69
N PRO A 20 -1.48 24.13 -10.74
CA PRO A 20 -1.81 22.70 -10.68
C PRO A 20 -1.17 22.03 -9.46
N GLY A 21 -1.96 21.31 -8.68
CA GLY A 21 -1.51 20.62 -7.47
C GLY A 21 -1.29 21.50 -6.24
N HIS A 22 -1.55 22.81 -6.31
CA HIS A 22 -1.51 23.70 -5.14
C HIS A 22 -2.87 23.82 -4.48
N ILE A 23 -2.89 23.79 -3.15
CA ILE A 23 -4.09 23.97 -2.32
C ILE A 23 -3.97 25.17 -1.37
N ILE A 24 -5.12 25.69 -0.94
CA ILE A 24 -5.25 26.71 0.09
C ILE A 24 -6.39 26.29 1.02
N SER A 25 -6.19 26.45 2.32
CA SER A 25 -7.20 26.13 3.33
C SER A 25 -7.35 27.28 4.32
N VAL A 26 -8.55 27.46 4.85
CA VAL A 26 -8.84 28.47 5.86
C VAL A 26 -9.42 27.77 7.07
N ASP A 27 -8.76 27.92 8.22
CA ASP A 27 -9.30 27.48 9.49
C ASP A 27 -10.00 28.66 10.17
N PHE A 28 -11.32 28.55 10.31
CA PHE A 28 -12.14 29.58 10.94
C PHE A 28 -12.03 29.61 12.47
N LYS A 29 -11.59 28.52 13.11
CA LYS A 29 -11.37 28.47 14.56
C LYS A 29 -10.06 29.12 14.94
N LEU A 30 -8.98 28.80 14.20
CA LEU A 30 -7.67 29.42 14.37
C LEU A 30 -7.55 30.78 13.67
N GLN A 31 -8.57 31.18 12.89
CA GLN A 31 -8.61 32.40 12.08
C GLN A 31 -7.37 32.56 11.19
N ARG A 32 -6.91 31.45 10.60
CA ARG A 32 -5.65 31.39 9.87
C ARG A 32 -5.83 30.80 8.49
N VAL A 33 -5.11 31.38 7.53
CA VAL A 33 -4.99 30.86 6.17
C VAL A 33 -3.75 29.97 6.09
N PHE A 34 -3.94 28.74 5.67
CA PHE A 34 -2.89 27.76 5.43
C PHE A 34 -2.53 27.71 3.94
N HIS A 35 -1.23 27.75 3.66
CA HIS A 35 -0.69 27.63 2.31
C HIS A 35 -0.34 26.18 1.97
N ASP A 36 -0.17 25.91 0.68
CA ASP A 36 0.04 24.58 0.11
C ASP A 36 1.09 23.73 0.84
N GLU A 37 2.28 24.28 1.06
CA GLU A 37 3.41 23.58 1.69
C GLU A 37 3.08 23.15 3.13
N GLU A 38 2.49 24.05 3.92
CA GLU A 38 2.15 23.78 5.32
C GLU A 38 1.09 22.67 5.44
N ILE A 39 0.08 22.70 4.55
CA ILE A 39 -0.96 21.66 4.53
C ILE A 39 -0.36 20.31 4.15
N LYS A 40 0.50 20.29 3.12
CA LYS A 40 1.16 19.07 2.66
C LYS A 40 2.12 18.51 3.69
N GLU A 41 2.86 19.35 4.39
CA GLU A 41 3.79 18.93 5.43
C GLU A 41 3.06 18.31 6.63
N GLN A 42 1.99 18.96 7.11
CA GLN A 42 1.14 18.42 8.17
C GLN A 42 0.56 17.06 7.77
N LEU A 43 0.04 16.96 6.55
CA LEU A 43 -0.55 15.71 6.05
C LEU A 43 0.51 14.62 5.86
N ALA A 44 1.66 14.95 5.27
CA ALA A 44 2.75 14.01 5.04
C ALA A 44 3.37 13.49 6.35
N SER A 45 3.33 14.30 7.40
CA SER A 45 3.87 13.93 8.73
C SER A 45 2.84 13.19 9.60
N ALA A 46 1.58 13.11 9.18
CA ALA A 46 0.52 12.51 9.98
C ALA A 46 0.73 11.02 10.24
N GLN A 47 1.39 10.31 9.32
CA GLN A 47 1.69 8.88 9.41
C GLN A 47 3.03 8.57 8.73
N PRO A 48 3.71 7.45 9.06
CA PRO A 48 4.98 7.08 8.46
C PRO A 48 4.81 6.48 7.05
N TYR A 49 4.18 7.22 6.13
CA TYR A 49 3.89 6.75 4.77
C TYR A 49 5.13 6.21 4.04
N GLY A 50 6.29 6.84 4.25
CA GLY A 50 7.56 6.37 3.67
C GLY A 50 7.99 4.99 4.15
N GLN A 51 7.71 4.62 5.40
CA GLN A 51 7.96 3.27 5.91
C GLN A 51 6.98 2.27 5.28
N TRP A 52 5.69 2.62 5.25
CA TRP A 52 4.67 1.76 4.66
C TRP A 52 4.95 1.45 3.19
N ILE A 53 5.37 2.44 2.40
CA ILE A 53 5.76 2.24 1.00
C ILE A 53 6.97 1.31 0.91
N LYS A 54 8.00 1.51 1.73
CA LYS A 54 9.20 0.64 1.71
C LYS A 54 8.89 -0.81 2.09
N GLU A 55 7.98 -1.02 3.03
CA GLU A 55 7.65 -2.35 3.54
C GLU A 55 6.66 -3.10 2.64
N ASN A 56 5.77 -2.38 1.95
CA ASN A 56 4.66 -2.97 1.21
C ASN A 56 4.75 -2.75 -0.32
N SER A 57 5.80 -2.08 -0.82
CA SER A 57 6.02 -1.96 -2.26
C SER A 57 6.68 -3.22 -2.82
N PHE A 58 6.04 -3.78 -3.85
CA PHE A 58 6.58 -4.88 -4.64
C PHE A 58 6.92 -4.36 -6.02
N THR A 59 8.20 -4.48 -6.41
CA THR A 59 8.63 -4.20 -7.78
C THR A 59 8.52 -5.46 -8.63
N LEU A 60 8.41 -5.29 -9.95
CA LEU A 60 8.41 -6.43 -10.88
C LEU A 60 9.69 -7.28 -10.76
N GLU A 61 10.82 -6.65 -10.43
CA GLU A 61 12.08 -7.35 -10.18
C GLU A 61 11.98 -8.31 -8.99
N ASN A 62 11.31 -7.90 -7.90
CA ASN A 62 11.06 -8.78 -6.75
C ASN A 62 10.25 -10.02 -7.15
N ILE A 63 9.25 -9.85 -8.04
CA ILE A 63 8.41 -10.95 -8.55
C ILE A 63 9.23 -11.88 -9.44
N ARG A 64 10.10 -11.34 -10.30
CA ARG A 64 10.98 -12.11 -11.19
C ARG A 64 11.97 -12.97 -10.39
N GLN A 65 12.54 -12.44 -9.32
CA GLN A 65 13.44 -13.19 -8.43
C GLN A 65 12.72 -14.33 -7.71
N TYR A 66 11.46 -14.12 -7.33
CA TYR A 66 10.63 -15.18 -6.75
C TYR A 66 10.40 -16.33 -7.74
N ALA A 67 10.09 -16.00 -8.99
CA ALA A 67 9.81 -16.97 -10.04
C ALA A 67 11.03 -17.73 -10.58
N GLN A 68 12.23 -17.16 -10.46
CA GLN A 68 13.46 -17.84 -10.84
C GLN A 68 13.92 -18.86 -9.79
N ARG A 69 13.27 -18.91 -8.62
CA ARG A 69 13.48 -20.00 -7.68
C ARG A 69 13.03 -21.28 -8.38
N PRO A 70 13.84 -22.36 -8.37
CA PRO A 70 13.35 -23.64 -8.86
C PRO A 70 12.05 -23.91 -8.13
N ALA A 71 10.99 -24.19 -8.89
CA ALA A 71 9.70 -24.54 -8.35
C ALA A 71 9.98 -25.44 -7.15
N ARG A 72 9.51 -25.04 -5.95
CA ARG A 72 9.46 -25.97 -4.82
C ARG A 72 8.98 -27.25 -5.45
N THR A 73 9.77 -28.32 -5.37
CA THR A 73 9.26 -29.64 -5.69
C THR A 73 8.13 -29.82 -4.70
N PHE A 74 6.94 -29.37 -5.10
CA PHE A 74 5.68 -29.84 -4.60
C PHE A 74 5.76 -31.32 -4.93
N ALA A 75 6.38 -32.09 -4.04
CA ALA A 75 6.01 -33.47 -3.86
C ALA A 75 4.53 -33.37 -3.48
N TRP A 76 3.70 -33.32 -4.52
CA TRP A 76 2.27 -33.23 -4.43
C TRP A 76 1.87 -34.54 -3.77
N ASN A 77 1.78 -34.52 -2.45
CA ASN A 77 1.29 -35.65 -1.69
C ASN A 77 -0.22 -35.45 -1.60
N PRO A 78 -1.04 -36.22 -2.34
CA PRO A 78 -2.49 -35.99 -2.45
C PRO A 78 -3.23 -36.01 -1.11
N LEU A 79 -2.58 -36.51 -0.05
CA LEU A 79 -3.15 -36.70 1.28
C LEU A 79 -2.98 -35.48 2.23
N ARG A 80 -2.30 -34.40 1.83
CA ARG A 80 -2.13 -33.20 2.70
C ARG A 80 -3.22 -32.13 2.56
N HIS A 81 -4.16 -32.27 1.63
CA HIS A 81 -5.33 -31.38 1.51
C HIS A 81 -6.61 -32.04 2.03
N GLY A 82 -6.49 -33.07 2.87
CA GLY A 82 -7.62 -33.62 3.62
C GLY A 82 -7.94 -32.72 4.81
N LEU A 83 -9.21 -32.35 4.95
CA LEU A 83 -9.83 -32.03 6.23
C LEU A 83 -9.34 -33.03 7.30
N SER A 84 -8.40 -32.62 8.13
CA SER A 84 -8.18 -33.26 9.43
C SER A 84 -9.08 -32.55 10.43
N VAL A 85 -10.32 -33.05 10.59
CA VAL A 85 -11.10 -32.81 11.81
C VAL A 85 -10.44 -33.67 12.89
N GLU A 86 -9.50 -33.09 13.62
CA GLU A 86 -9.05 -33.65 14.88
C GLU A 86 -9.91 -33.06 16.00
N SER A 87 -10.79 -33.90 16.55
CA SER A 87 -11.53 -33.58 17.77
C SER A 87 -10.55 -33.56 18.94
N ASN A 88 -10.10 -32.38 19.34
CA ASN A 88 -9.36 -32.20 20.58
C ASN A 88 -9.95 -31.05 21.43
N ASN A 89 -10.56 -31.44 22.55
CA ASN A 89 -11.16 -30.53 23.53
C ASN A 89 -10.07 -29.91 24.42
N ASN A 90 -9.34 -28.90 23.96
CA ASN A 90 -8.85 -27.81 24.83
C ASN A 90 -8.23 -26.65 24.02
N LYS A 91 -8.83 -25.47 24.20
CA LYS A 91 -8.29 -24.09 24.20
C LYS A 91 -7.24 -23.66 23.16
N GLU A 92 -7.66 -22.60 22.46
CA GLU A 92 -6.92 -21.54 21.78
C GLU A 92 -6.43 -21.80 20.34
N SER A 93 -7.28 -21.35 19.41
CA SER A 93 -7.02 -21.15 18.00
C SER A 93 -5.87 -20.17 17.78
N SER A 94 -4.64 -20.70 17.68
CA SER A 94 -3.51 -20.00 17.09
C SER A 94 -3.32 -20.51 15.65
N TRP A 95 -3.42 -19.61 14.67
CA TRP A 95 -3.29 -19.91 13.23
C TRP A 95 -1.83 -20.18 12.83
N GLU A 96 -1.13 -21.10 13.49
CA GLU A 96 0.24 -21.46 13.10
C GLU A 96 0.26 -22.60 12.07
N VAL A 97 0.70 -22.27 10.86
CA VAL A 97 1.09 -23.24 9.83
C VAL A 97 2.41 -23.90 10.27
N LYS A 98 2.34 -25.03 10.99
CA LYS A 98 3.53 -25.68 11.60
C LYS A 98 4.45 -26.46 10.65
N ASN A 99 4.35 -26.32 9.33
CA ASN A 99 5.25 -27.02 8.38
C ASN A 99 5.60 -26.20 7.14
N GLY A 100 5.87 -24.91 7.33
CA GLY A 100 6.59 -24.08 6.37
C GLY A 100 7.52 -23.18 7.16
N GLY A 101 8.82 -23.17 6.84
CA GLY A 101 9.75 -22.21 7.45
C GLY A 101 9.16 -20.80 7.39
N ALA A 102 9.36 -20.02 8.45
CA ALA A 102 8.75 -18.71 8.64
C ALA A 102 8.74 -17.90 7.32
N PRO A 103 7.60 -17.28 6.97
CA PRO A 103 7.50 -16.49 5.75
C PRO A 103 8.65 -15.47 5.72
N ARG A 104 9.47 -15.55 4.68
CA ARG A 104 10.64 -14.67 4.55
C ARG A 104 10.14 -13.29 4.16
N LYS A 105 10.61 -12.26 4.87
CA LYS A 105 10.33 -10.85 4.56
C LYS A 105 10.57 -10.59 3.06
N GLY A 106 9.53 -10.19 2.32
CA GLY A 106 9.60 -9.95 0.87
C GLY A 106 9.14 -11.11 -0.02
N ASP A 107 8.49 -12.16 0.53
CA ASP A 107 7.78 -13.15 -0.27
C ASP A 107 6.53 -12.50 -0.92
N PRO A 108 6.37 -12.50 -2.25
CA PRO A 108 5.16 -11.97 -2.91
C PRO A 108 3.88 -12.72 -2.52
N SER A 109 3.98 -13.94 -1.99
CA SER A 109 2.86 -14.69 -1.40
C SER A 109 2.49 -14.24 0.02
N ASP A 110 3.23 -13.29 0.59
CA ASP A 110 2.87 -12.59 1.81
C ASP A 110 1.55 -11.81 1.63
N GLN A 111 0.92 -11.45 2.75
CA GLN A 111 -0.45 -10.95 2.83
C GLN A 111 -0.73 -9.73 1.94
N GLY A 112 0.30 -8.96 1.54
CA GLY A 112 0.19 -7.78 0.70
C GLY A 112 -0.51 -8.03 -0.64
N LEU A 113 0.08 -8.81 -1.55
CA LEU A 113 -0.53 -9.05 -2.87
C LEU A 113 -1.83 -9.86 -2.78
N ARG A 114 -1.93 -10.75 -1.79
CA ARG A 114 -3.15 -11.53 -1.51
C ARG A 114 -4.31 -10.65 -1.05
N ALA A 115 -4.05 -9.60 -0.27
CA ALA A 115 -5.06 -8.63 0.15
C ALA A 115 -5.64 -7.83 -1.02
N PHE A 116 -4.87 -7.66 -2.11
CA PHE A 116 -5.32 -7.07 -3.36
C PHE A 116 -5.91 -8.07 -4.36
N GLY A 117 -6.12 -9.33 -3.94
CA GLY A 117 -6.75 -10.36 -4.76
C GLY A 117 -5.83 -11.08 -5.75
N TYR A 118 -4.51 -10.85 -5.69
CA TYR A 118 -3.57 -11.62 -6.51
C TYR A 118 -3.33 -13.01 -5.93
N THR A 119 -3.51 -14.02 -6.78
CA THR A 119 -3.13 -15.40 -6.49
C THR A 119 -1.71 -15.69 -6.99
N LEU A 120 -1.11 -16.78 -6.48
CA LEU A 120 0.19 -17.26 -6.98
C LEU A 120 0.14 -17.54 -8.50
N GLU A 121 -0.97 -18.11 -8.95
CA GLU A 121 -1.24 -18.39 -10.37
C GLU A 121 -1.30 -17.11 -11.21
N ALA A 122 -1.94 -16.04 -10.72
CA ALA A 122 -1.98 -14.77 -11.42
C ALA A 122 -0.58 -14.13 -11.50
N LEU A 123 0.23 -14.28 -10.46
CA LEU A 123 1.62 -13.85 -10.48
C LEU A 123 2.42 -14.64 -11.52
N GLU A 124 2.28 -15.96 -11.54
CA GLU A 124 3.07 -16.84 -12.40
C GLU A 124 2.65 -16.80 -13.88
N MET A 125 1.34 -16.82 -14.15
CA MET A 125 0.80 -16.94 -15.50
C MET A 125 0.56 -15.59 -16.18
N LEU A 126 0.29 -14.52 -15.44
CA LEU A 126 -0.01 -13.20 -16.04
C LEU A 126 1.14 -12.22 -15.87
N LEU A 127 1.66 -12.05 -14.65
CA LEU A 127 2.65 -11.01 -14.37
C LEU A 127 4.06 -11.36 -14.86
N LEU A 128 4.51 -12.60 -14.67
CA LEU A 128 5.85 -13.01 -15.07
C LEU A 128 6.12 -13.00 -16.58
N PRO A 129 5.22 -13.48 -17.46
CA PRO A 129 5.46 -13.42 -18.89
C PRO A 129 5.58 -11.99 -19.40
N MET A 130 4.80 -11.06 -18.84
CA MET A 130 4.90 -9.63 -19.15
C MET A 130 6.22 -9.01 -18.71
N ALA A 131 6.77 -9.45 -17.57
CA ALA A 131 8.05 -8.95 -17.05
C ALA A 131 9.30 -9.52 -17.77
N LYS A 132 9.15 -10.57 -18.58
CA LYS A 132 10.24 -11.20 -19.34
C LYS A 132 10.40 -10.66 -20.78
N GLN A 133 9.47 -9.84 -21.25
CA GLN A 133 9.51 -9.24 -22.61
C GLN A 133 10.54 -8.13 -22.72
#